data_AF-A0A0D3LJ87-F1
#
_entry.id   AF-A0A0D3LJ87-F1
#
_cell.length_a   1.000
_cell.length_b   1.000
_cell.length_c   1.000
_cell.angle_alpha   90.00
_cell.angle_beta   90.00
_cell.angle_gamma   90.00
#
_symmetry.space_group_name_H-M   'P 1'
#
loop_
_entity.id
_entity.type
_entity.pdbx_description
1 polymer ?
#
loop_
_entity_poly.entity_id
_entity_poly.type
_entity_poly.pdbx_seq_one_letter_code
_entity_poly.pdbx_strand_id
1 'polypeptide(L)'
;MQLSAAAQKALEVLVQDQQSKVVQGLRVSIQNSDYYTTDRNGKFTLSQERAFRMPVRAELEDERWEITRAEYYEDASRVIVHVRRLIMADEIISLQLSDTLGQPLADLQLQLDGASYQTNSKGTINLPGPVSAFSTIRLPANYLLHDRRINTGNHQLNINLYETSVAVASVDLQQGDPLVKAYEEDFERITIQIENDRTLYEQKNDEIRKEILKIQEKLLNEEDITEPQRKELRGYLSGLEKTLDENARAIKRTEERTREALTKLKNLLVEKDSINRVALGHIQRIETEKAAAEATFKKKLLVFAGLTISLLLVLGVVYFFAFKYRRQKEWLKEVNKRLKVAQSDLTTSLRELGNKKAQIEDHNQQLELFVYKASHDIKGPLRSIMGLTQIGLADVKDTTAIEYFQHIYKSTRRLDNLLMDLLKLTKVKQAEVENQELDLTAMMQEIIQSFSNIRHFELIKIDLNIQEGLQLVSDEKLLYSVLQNFTENGIKYCDPYKSQPFLKIDITQNEEGTSFTFRDNGLGIPAEQLPKIFDMFYKVDPSSDGTGLGLHIVKLTIEKLGGKLRVRSRVREGSTFILTFPR
;
A
#
# COMPACT_ATOMS: atom_id res chain seq x y z
N MET A 1 -26.27 42.03 -62.58
CA MET A 1 -27.19 43.14 -62.24
C MET A 1 -27.92 42.73 -60.98
N GLN A 2 -27.66 43.45 -59.90
CA GLN A 2 -28.48 43.62 -58.69
C GLN A 2 -28.90 42.37 -57.89
N LEU A 3 -28.11 42.14 -56.84
CA LEU A 3 -28.55 41.90 -55.46
C LEU A 3 -30.07 42.04 -55.25
N SER A 4 -30.79 40.92 -55.07
CA SER A 4 -32.01 40.92 -54.26
C SER A 4 -31.62 40.45 -52.86
N ALA A 5 -31.63 41.40 -51.93
CA ALA A 5 -31.29 41.22 -50.52
C ALA A 5 -31.91 39.95 -49.94
N ALA A 6 -31.07 38.98 -49.58
CA ALA A 6 -31.45 37.96 -48.63
C ALA A 6 -31.84 38.69 -47.34
N ALA A 7 -33.11 38.62 -46.97
CA ALA A 7 -33.63 39.22 -45.76
C ALA A 7 -32.75 38.79 -44.57
N GLN A 8 -32.00 39.73 -44.02
CA GLN A 8 -31.15 39.53 -42.84
C GLN A 8 -32.04 39.02 -41.72
N LYS A 9 -31.95 37.72 -41.39
CA LYS A 9 -32.65 37.13 -40.24
C LYS A 9 -32.07 37.75 -38.99
N ALA A 10 -32.81 38.70 -38.42
CA ALA A 10 -32.46 39.33 -37.18
C ALA A 10 -32.41 38.26 -36.07
N LEU A 11 -31.31 38.21 -35.31
CA LEU A 11 -31.10 37.18 -34.31
C LEU A 11 -31.98 37.49 -33.10
N GLU A 12 -32.88 36.57 -32.74
CA GLU A 12 -33.71 36.71 -31.55
C GLU A 12 -32.94 36.19 -30.34
N VAL A 13 -32.74 37.03 -29.34
CA VAL A 13 -32.18 36.61 -28.05
C VAL A 13 -33.33 36.51 -27.06
N LEU A 14 -33.49 35.34 -26.46
CA LEU A 14 -34.49 35.05 -25.45
C LEU A 14 -33.80 34.76 -24.13
N VAL A 15 -34.19 35.47 -23.08
CA VAL A 15 -33.66 35.29 -21.73
C VAL A 15 -34.70 34.60 -20.87
N GLN A 16 -34.30 33.47 -20.29
CA GLN A 16 -35.18 32.65 -19.45
C GLN A 16 -34.48 32.20 -18.18
N ASP A 17 -35.27 31.95 -17.14
CA ASP A 17 -34.76 31.35 -15.91
C ASP A 17 -34.54 29.84 -16.04
N GLN A 18 -34.10 29.20 -14.95
CA GLN A 18 -33.87 27.75 -14.89
C GLN A 18 -35.14 26.91 -15.11
N GLN A 19 -36.34 27.50 -14.99
CA GLN A 19 -37.63 26.86 -15.22
C GLN A 19 -38.22 27.22 -16.59
N SER A 20 -37.42 27.82 -17.48
CA SER A 20 -37.81 28.27 -18.82
C SER A 20 -38.86 29.41 -18.81
N LYS A 21 -39.00 30.14 -17.70
CA LYS A 21 -39.87 31.31 -17.62
C LYS A 21 -39.13 32.54 -18.14
N VAL A 22 -39.83 33.39 -18.91
CA VAL A 22 -39.22 34.57 -19.54
C VAL A 22 -38.83 35.63 -18.50
N VAL A 23 -37.63 36.18 -18.64
CA VAL A 23 -37.10 37.23 -17.74
C VAL A 23 -37.08 38.56 -18.50
N GLN A 24 -37.90 39.51 -18.04
CA GLN A 24 -38.14 40.80 -18.69
C GLN A 24 -37.25 41.90 -18.08
N GLY A 25 -36.90 42.92 -18.87
CA GLY A 25 -36.19 44.11 -18.39
C GLY A 25 -34.70 43.93 -18.07
N LEU A 26 -34.14 42.74 -18.26
CA LEU A 26 -32.73 42.44 -18.03
C LEU A 26 -31.87 42.96 -19.20
N ARG A 27 -30.75 43.63 -18.88
CA ARG A 27 -29.77 44.12 -19.87
C ARG A 27 -28.67 43.09 -20.12
N VAL A 28 -28.60 42.62 -21.36
CA VAL A 28 -27.73 41.51 -21.79
C VAL A 28 -26.90 41.94 -22.99
N SER A 29 -25.62 41.60 -22.97
CA SER A 29 -24.70 41.69 -24.11
C SER A 29 -24.38 40.28 -24.63
N ILE A 30 -24.32 40.11 -25.96
CA ILE A 30 -23.94 38.85 -26.61
C ILE A 30 -22.68 39.08 -27.44
N GLN A 31 -21.64 38.28 -27.20
CA GLN A 31 -20.33 38.36 -27.86
C GLN A 31 -19.78 39.79 -27.97
N ASN A 32 -19.69 40.47 -26.83
CA ASN A 32 -19.18 41.84 -26.71
C ASN A 32 -19.93 42.83 -27.62
N SER A 33 -21.24 42.66 -27.78
CA SER A 33 -22.13 43.67 -28.37
C SER A 33 -22.48 44.76 -27.35
N ASP A 34 -23.20 45.79 -27.78
CA ASP A 34 -23.90 46.68 -26.85
C ASP A 34 -24.88 45.89 -25.95
N TYR A 35 -25.25 46.49 -24.83
CA TYR A 35 -26.24 45.94 -23.90
C TYR A 35 -27.66 46.26 -24.38
N TYR A 36 -28.45 45.20 -24.58
CA TYR A 36 -29.85 45.30 -24.98
C TYR A 36 -30.76 44.88 -23.82
N THR A 37 -31.85 45.62 -23.63
CA THR A 37 -32.85 45.33 -22.60
C THR A 37 -33.91 44.38 -23.17
N THR A 38 -34.19 43.29 -22.44
CA THR A 38 -35.27 42.36 -22.80
C THR A 38 -36.65 43.01 -22.67
N ASP A 39 -37.52 42.74 -23.64
CA ASP A 39 -38.89 43.20 -23.70
C ASP A 39 -39.82 42.43 -22.73
N ARG A 40 -41.14 42.68 -22.83
CA ARG A 40 -42.17 41.98 -22.03
C ARG A 40 -42.26 40.48 -22.28
N ASN A 41 -41.65 39.97 -23.34
CA ASN A 41 -41.57 38.55 -23.64
C ASN A 41 -40.18 37.97 -23.29
N GLY A 42 -39.34 38.74 -22.61
CA GLY A 42 -37.97 38.36 -22.27
C GLY A 42 -37.03 38.33 -23.47
N LYS A 43 -37.35 39.07 -24.54
CA LYS A 43 -36.66 39.00 -25.82
C LYS A 43 -36.10 40.34 -26.27
N PHE A 44 -35.05 40.30 -27.07
CA PHE A 44 -34.64 41.41 -27.92
C PHE A 44 -34.08 40.87 -29.23
N THR A 45 -33.93 41.74 -30.21
CA THR A 45 -33.46 41.33 -31.54
C THR A 45 -32.20 42.10 -31.90
N LEU A 46 -31.18 41.39 -32.40
CA LEU A 46 -29.93 41.97 -32.88
C LEU A 46 -29.99 42.17 -34.39
N SER A 47 -29.71 43.40 -34.83
CA SER A 47 -29.90 43.84 -36.22
C SER A 47 -28.67 43.63 -37.13
N GLN A 48 -27.60 42.96 -36.68
CA GLN A 48 -26.32 42.88 -37.44
C GLN A 48 -25.83 41.45 -37.71
N GLU A 49 -25.28 41.27 -38.91
CA GLU A 49 -24.57 40.07 -39.40
C GLU A 49 -23.39 39.69 -38.48
N ARG A 50 -23.59 38.71 -37.61
CA ARG A 50 -22.49 37.96 -37.00
C ARG A 50 -22.81 36.48 -37.03
N ALA A 51 -22.01 35.71 -37.75
CA ALA A 51 -22.00 34.26 -37.63
C ALA A 51 -21.43 33.90 -36.26
N PHE A 52 -22.27 33.40 -35.35
CA PHE A 52 -21.84 33.01 -34.00
C PHE A 52 -21.10 31.67 -34.07
N ARG A 53 -19.80 31.66 -33.76
CA ARG A 53 -19.07 30.42 -33.47
C ARG A 53 -19.34 29.99 -32.02
N MET A 54 -19.73 28.74 -31.81
CA MET A 54 -19.87 28.20 -30.44
C MET A 54 -18.50 28.17 -29.74
N PRO A 55 -18.44 28.47 -28.42
CA PRO A 55 -19.54 28.79 -27.52
C PRO A 55 -20.01 30.26 -27.58
N VAL A 56 -21.32 30.49 -27.42
CA VAL A 56 -21.87 31.86 -27.31
C VAL A 56 -21.49 32.45 -25.95
N ARG A 57 -20.79 33.58 -25.98
CA ARG A 57 -20.48 34.35 -24.79
C ARG A 57 -21.60 35.37 -24.56
N ALA A 58 -22.16 35.40 -23.37
CA ALA A 58 -23.16 36.38 -22.96
C ALA A 58 -22.71 37.02 -21.64
N GLU A 59 -23.03 38.29 -21.46
CA GLU A 59 -22.71 39.06 -20.25
C GLU A 59 -23.96 39.83 -19.78
N LEU A 60 -24.13 39.96 -18.47
CA LEU A 60 -25.24 40.70 -17.84
C LEU A 60 -24.71 41.95 -17.17
N GLU A 61 -25.48 43.04 -17.28
CA GLU A 61 -25.17 44.28 -16.54
C GLU A 61 -25.70 44.23 -15.10
N ASP A 62 -26.78 43.48 -14.85
CA ASP A 62 -27.37 43.35 -13.51
C ASP A 62 -26.67 42.24 -12.71
N GLU A 63 -25.87 42.65 -11.73
CA GLU A 63 -25.16 41.76 -10.81
C GLU A 63 -26.09 40.88 -9.94
N ARG A 64 -27.41 41.10 -9.97
CA ARG A 64 -28.42 40.23 -9.33
C ARG A 64 -28.76 38.99 -10.15
N TRP A 65 -28.18 38.84 -11.33
CA TRP A 65 -28.41 37.68 -12.19
C TRP A 65 -27.09 37.12 -12.69
N GLU A 66 -27.02 35.80 -12.81
CA GLU A 66 -25.89 35.10 -13.37
C GLU A 66 -26.34 34.28 -14.57
N ILE A 67 -25.53 34.27 -15.63
CA ILE A 67 -25.75 33.42 -16.79
C ILE A 67 -25.28 32.02 -16.44
N THR A 68 -26.22 31.07 -16.43
CA THR A 68 -25.90 29.66 -16.20
C THR A 68 -25.42 28.96 -17.47
N ARG A 69 -25.98 29.35 -18.63
CA ARG A 69 -25.55 28.89 -19.96
C ARG A 69 -26.18 29.75 -21.05
N ALA A 70 -25.55 29.81 -22.22
CA ALA A 70 -26.12 30.41 -23.43
C ALA A 70 -26.03 29.42 -24.58
N GLU A 71 -27.15 29.17 -25.25
CA GLU A 71 -27.28 28.17 -26.31
C GLU A 71 -27.69 28.84 -27.62
N TYR A 72 -27.07 28.46 -28.74
CA TYR A 72 -27.40 28.97 -30.07
C TYR A 72 -28.10 27.89 -30.88
N TYR A 73 -29.27 28.23 -31.42
CA TYR A 73 -30.10 27.39 -32.25
C TYR A 73 -30.05 27.92 -33.68
N GLU A 74 -29.21 27.31 -34.51
CA GLU A 74 -28.89 27.76 -35.88
C GLU A 74 -30.14 27.78 -36.79
N ASP A 75 -30.96 26.74 -36.75
CA ASP A 75 -32.19 26.61 -37.54
C ASP A 75 -33.23 27.71 -37.23
N ALA A 76 -33.25 28.19 -35.98
CA ALA A 76 -34.21 29.18 -35.50
C ALA A 76 -33.65 30.60 -35.46
N SER A 77 -32.36 30.81 -35.78
CA SER A 77 -31.64 32.07 -35.59
C SER A 77 -31.92 32.69 -34.20
N ARG A 78 -31.84 31.85 -33.17
CA ARG A 78 -32.17 32.22 -31.79
C ARG A 78 -31.03 31.88 -30.83
N VAL A 79 -30.73 32.80 -29.92
CA VAL A 79 -29.91 32.53 -28.74
C VAL A 79 -30.82 32.46 -27.52
N ILE A 80 -30.70 31.41 -26.72
CA ILE A 80 -31.37 31.31 -25.42
C ILE A 80 -30.31 31.49 -24.34
N VAL A 81 -30.43 32.57 -23.57
CA VAL A 81 -29.60 32.83 -22.40
C VAL A 81 -30.37 32.38 -21.17
N HIS A 82 -29.89 31.30 -20.56
CA HIS A 82 -30.41 30.84 -19.29
C HIS A 82 -29.72 31.60 -18.16
N VAL A 83 -30.53 32.28 -17.37
CA VAL A 83 -30.07 33.03 -16.21
C VAL A 83 -30.62 32.42 -14.93
N ARG A 84 -29.93 32.63 -13.83
CA ARG A 84 -30.48 32.43 -12.49
C ARG A 84 -30.36 33.73 -11.74
N ARG A 85 -31.39 34.08 -10.99
CA ARG A 85 -31.32 35.21 -10.07
C ARG A 85 -30.38 34.81 -8.93
N LEU A 86 -29.36 35.61 -8.70
CA LEU A 86 -28.50 35.50 -7.53
C LEU A 86 -29.31 35.99 -6.33
N ILE A 87 -29.45 35.14 -5.33
CA ILE A 87 -30.14 35.51 -4.10
C ILE A 87 -29.17 36.36 -3.29
N MET A 88 -29.52 37.62 -3.08
CA MET A 88 -28.69 38.54 -2.30
C MET A 88 -28.68 38.15 -0.83
N ALA A 89 -27.64 38.58 -0.10
CA ALA A 89 -27.47 38.22 1.31
C ALA A 89 -28.64 38.67 2.21
N ASP A 90 -29.42 39.65 1.75
CA ASP A 90 -30.60 40.20 2.41
C ASP A 90 -31.93 39.74 1.78
N GLU A 91 -31.92 38.83 0.80
CA GLU A 91 -33.12 38.20 0.25
C GLU A 91 -33.32 36.78 0.82
N ILE A 92 -34.58 36.45 1.08
CA ILE A 92 -35.01 35.18 1.68
C ILE A 92 -35.97 34.44 0.75
N ILE A 93 -35.87 33.13 0.72
CA ILE A 93 -36.72 32.22 -0.06
C ILE A 93 -37.59 31.33 0.83
N SER A 94 -37.36 31.35 2.14
CA SER A 94 -38.17 30.64 3.12
C SER A 94 -38.13 31.31 4.50
N LEU A 95 -39.14 31.04 5.31
CA LEU A 95 -39.16 31.40 6.74
C LEU A 95 -39.18 30.14 7.59
N GLN A 96 -38.57 30.20 8.77
CA GLN A 96 -38.67 29.19 9.83
C GLN A 96 -39.16 29.89 11.09
N LEU A 97 -40.31 29.47 11.59
CA LEU A 97 -40.91 30.01 12.79
C LEU A 97 -40.79 29.00 13.92
N SER A 98 -40.27 29.47 15.06
CA SER A 98 -40.10 28.67 16.26
C SER A 98 -40.42 29.48 17.52
N ASP A 99 -40.74 28.79 18.61
CA ASP A 99 -40.79 29.42 19.93
C ASP A 99 -39.36 29.73 20.44
N THR A 100 -39.26 30.32 21.62
CA THR A 100 -37.94 30.66 22.20
C THR A 100 -37.14 29.46 22.71
N LEU A 101 -37.72 28.25 22.66
CA LEU A 101 -37.04 26.98 22.93
C LEU A 101 -36.60 26.30 21.62
N GLY A 102 -36.84 26.94 20.47
CA GLY A 102 -36.48 26.42 19.16
C GLY A 102 -37.42 25.34 18.64
N GLN A 103 -38.59 25.15 19.26
CA GLN A 103 -39.61 24.23 18.77
C GLN A 103 -40.35 24.87 17.59
N PRO A 104 -40.54 24.15 16.47
CA PRO A 104 -41.19 24.71 15.29
C PRO A 104 -42.68 24.99 15.56
N LEU A 105 -43.13 26.18 15.20
CA LEU A 105 -44.52 26.60 15.33
C LEU A 105 -45.31 26.18 14.08
N ALA A 106 -45.98 25.03 14.15
CA ALA A 106 -46.80 24.48 13.08
C ALA A 106 -48.16 25.18 12.94
N ASP A 107 -48.71 25.22 11.73
CA ASP A 107 -50.03 25.75 11.36
C ASP A 107 -50.29 27.23 11.72
N LEU A 108 -49.23 28.00 11.99
CA LEU A 108 -49.29 29.42 12.34
C LEU A 108 -49.50 30.27 11.08
N GLN A 109 -50.55 31.08 11.07
CA GLN A 109 -50.84 32.03 9.98
C GLN A 109 -50.17 33.39 10.22
N LEU A 110 -49.54 33.96 9.18
CA LEU A 110 -48.94 35.28 9.21
C LEU A 110 -49.13 36.01 7.88
N GLN A 111 -48.89 37.32 7.87
CA GLN A 111 -48.81 38.11 6.64
C GLN A 111 -47.40 38.63 6.41
N LEU A 112 -46.89 38.48 5.18
CA LEU A 112 -45.62 39.04 4.72
C LEU A 112 -45.92 39.94 3.52
N ASP A 113 -45.60 41.24 3.64
CA ASP A 113 -45.88 42.28 2.63
C ASP A 113 -47.32 42.24 2.06
N GLY A 114 -48.30 41.94 2.93
CA GLY A 114 -49.73 41.92 2.58
C GLY A 114 -50.25 40.58 2.04
N ALA A 115 -49.40 39.60 1.76
CA ALA A 115 -49.81 38.25 1.38
C ALA A 115 -49.84 37.31 2.61
N SER A 116 -50.88 36.48 2.72
CA SER A 116 -51.04 35.52 3.81
C SER A 116 -50.34 34.20 3.54
N TYR A 117 -49.62 33.71 4.55
CA TYR A 117 -48.90 32.44 4.54
C TYR A 117 -49.17 31.65 5.82
N GLN A 118 -49.03 30.32 5.75
CA GLN A 118 -49.20 29.42 6.89
C GLN A 118 -47.99 28.49 6.99
N THR A 119 -47.49 28.28 8.20
CA THR A 119 -46.39 27.34 8.45
C THR A 119 -46.84 25.90 8.29
N ASN A 120 -45.96 25.03 7.80
CA ASN A 120 -46.19 23.58 7.77
C ASN A 120 -45.87 22.92 9.13
N SER A 121 -45.96 21.59 9.21
CA SER A 121 -45.66 20.80 10.42
C SER A 121 -44.24 20.95 10.97
N LYS A 122 -43.32 21.53 10.20
CA LYS A 122 -41.95 21.85 10.61
C LYS A 122 -41.75 23.33 10.90
N GLY A 123 -42.83 24.12 10.96
CA GLY A 123 -42.76 25.57 11.22
C GLY A 123 -42.20 26.37 10.05
N THR A 124 -42.13 25.82 8.83
CA THR A 124 -41.55 26.52 7.67
C THR A 124 -42.58 27.03 6.69
N ILE A 125 -42.22 28.14 6.01
CA ILE A 125 -42.95 28.73 4.89
C ILE A 125 -41.98 28.83 3.73
N ASN A 126 -42.30 28.20 2.59
CA ASN A 126 -41.53 28.38 1.36
C ASN A 126 -42.16 29.51 0.54
N LEU A 127 -41.35 30.50 0.18
CA LEU A 127 -41.81 31.66 -0.57
C LEU A 127 -41.79 31.36 -2.07
N PRO A 128 -42.75 31.90 -2.84
CA PRO A 128 -42.83 31.69 -4.29
C PRO A 128 -41.66 32.34 -5.07
N GLY A 129 -40.85 33.17 -4.42
CA GLY A 129 -39.62 33.76 -4.95
C GLY A 129 -38.84 34.49 -3.86
N PRO A 130 -37.63 35.01 -4.15
CA PRO A 130 -36.85 35.78 -3.19
C PRO A 130 -37.59 37.06 -2.78
N VAL A 131 -37.75 37.26 -1.47
CA VAL A 131 -38.37 38.44 -0.84
C VAL A 131 -37.33 39.09 0.07
N SER A 132 -37.41 40.41 0.29
CA SER A 132 -36.48 41.08 1.21
C SER A 132 -36.64 40.53 2.64
N ALA A 133 -35.53 40.27 3.31
CA ALA A 133 -35.53 39.91 4.73
C ALA A 133 -36.01 41.04 5.64
N PHE A 134 -36.13 42.26 5.11
CA PHE A 134 -36.66 43.43 5.80
C PHE A 134 -38.15 43.69 5.55
N SER A 135 -38.81 42.83 4.77
CA SER A 135 -40.25 42.88 4.51
C SER A 135 -41.07 42.89 5.80
N THR A 136 -42.23 43.55 5.74
CA THR A 136 -43.08 43.74 6.93
C THR A 136 -43.85 42.45 7.24
N ILE A 137 -43.68 41.95 8.46
CA ILE A 137 -44.34 40.72 8.93
C ILE A 137 -45.40 41.09 9.98
N ARG A 138 -46.64 40.65 9.77
CA ARG A 138 -47.70 40.74 10.78
C ARG A 138 -47.98 39.37 11.37
N LEU A 139 -47.91 39.29 12.69
CA LEU A 139 -48.10 38.07 13.50
C LEU A 139 -49.50 38.05 14.14
N PRO A 140 -50.03 36.87 14.52
CA PRO A 140 -51.23 36.73 15.35
C PRO A 140 -51.07 37.39 16.73
N ALA A 141 -52.18 37.85 17.32
CA ALA A 141 -52.20 38.69 18.53
C ALA A 141 -51.60 38.03 19.80
N ASN A 142 -51.53 36.69 19.83
CA ASN A 142 -50.97 35.89 20.93
C ASN A 142 -49.46 35.63 20.82
N TYR A 143 -48.81 36.17 19.78
CA TYR A 143 -47.38 36.03 19.56
C TYR A 143 -46.69 37.39 19.39
N LEU A 144 -45.58 37.57 20.10
CA LEU A 144 -44.69 38.72 19.93
C LEU A 144 -43.37 38.28 19.29
N LEU A 145 -42.86 39.11 18.38
CA LEU A 145 -41.57 38.91 17.74
C LEU A 145 -40.45 39.01 18.80
N HIS A 146 -39.68 37.94 18.98
CA HIS A 146 -38.51 37.95 19.86
C HIS A 146 -37.24 38.33 19.10
N ASP A 147 -36.94 37.60 18.03
CA ASP A 147 -35.70 37.74 17.25
C ASP A 147 -35.93 37.34 15.80
N ARG A 148 -35.18 37.95 14.88
CA ARG A 148 -35.13 37.60 13.47
C ARG A 148 -33.67 37.45 13.03
N ARG A 149 -33.33 36.30 12.45
CA ARG A 149 -31.97 36.04 11.94
C ARG A 149 -32.04 35.48 10.54
N ILE A 150 -31.28 36.11 9.65
CA ILE A 150 -31.11 35.61 8.28
C ILE A 150 -30.02 34.55 8.32
N ASN A 151 -30.36 33.34 7.91
CA ASN A 151 -29.37 32.35 7.55
C ASN A 151 -29.03 32.53 6.07
N THR A 152 -27.91 33.20 5.82
CA THR A 152 -27.44 33.52 4.46
C THR A 152 -27.05 32.28 3.67
N GLY A 153 -26.75 31.15 4.33
CA GLY A 153 -26.34 29.91 3.65
C GLY A 153 -27.48 29.16 2.96
N ASN A 154 -28.72 29.33 3.42
CA ASN A 154 -29.92 28.75 2.81
C ASN A 154 -31.00 29.80 2.50
N HIS A 155 -30.67 31.08 2.61
CA HIS A 155 -31.56 32.22 2.40
C HIS A 155 -32.89 32.06 3.16
N GLN A 156 -32.81 31.65 4.42
CA GLN A 156 -33.96 31.43 5.30
C GLN A 156 -33.99 32.47 6.41
N LEU A 157 -35.17 33.07 6.64
CA LEU A 157 -35.39 33.95 7.79
C LEU A 157 -35.91 33.13 8.97
N ASN A 158 -35.09 32.99 10.00
CA ASN A 158 -35.49 32.35 11.25
C ASN A 158 -36.12 33.40 12.16
N ILE A 159 -37.35 33.15 12.58
CA ILE A 159 -38.16 34.04 13.41
C ILE A 159 -38.52 33.30 14.69
N ASN A 160 -38.04 33.82 15.82
CA ASN A 160 -38.41 33.31 17.13
C ASN A 160 -39.53 34.15 17.71
N LEU A 161 -40.57 33.50 18.23
CA LEU A 161 -41.77 34.13 18.79
C LEU A 161 -41.94 33.76 20.28
N TYR A 162 -42.47 34.69 21.07
CA TYR A 162 -42.97 34.42 22.42
C TYR A 162 -44.49 34.25 22.41
N GLU A 163 -44.97 33.17 23.00
CA GLU A 163 -46.40 32.95 23.28
C GLU A 163 -46.76 33.56 24.64
N THR A 164 -47.75 34.44 24.67
CA THR A 164 -48.17 35.16 25.88
C THR A 164 -49.19 34.36 26.71
N SER A 165 -48.76 33.26 27.35
CA SER A 165 -49.52 32.68 28.47
C SER A 165 -48.71 31.66 29.29
N VAL A 166 -48.33 31.99 30.54
CA VAL A 166 -47.94 30.99 31.56
C VAL A 166 -48.34 31.44 32.97
N ALA A 167 -49.02 30.56 33.71
CA ALA A 167 -49.22 30.59 35.15
C ALA A 167 -48.06 29.88 35.88
N VAL A 168 -47.63 30.37 37.05
CA VAL A 168 -46.49 29.84 37.82
C VAL A 168 -46.95 29.32 39.19
N ALA A 169 -46.52 28.08 39.51
CA ALA A 169 -46.55 27.47 40.83
C ALA A 169 -45.32 27.88 41.67
N SER A 170 -45.52 28.00 42.98
CA SER A 170 -44.60 28.54 44.00
C SER A 170 -43.42 27.62 44.35
N VAL A 171 -42.25 28.24 44.60
CA VAL A 171 -41.12 27.66 45.34
C VAL A 171 -40.77 28.55 46.52
N ASP A 172 -40.55 27.91 47.66
CA ASP A 172 -40.27 28.41 49.00
C ASP A 172 -38.80 28.88 49.15
N LEU A 173 -38.58 30.03 49.79
CA LEU A 173 -37.24 30.60 50.06
C LEU A 173 -37.11 30.89 51.57
N GLN A 174 -36.53 29.95 52.31
CA GLN A 174 -35.95 30.22 53.62
C GLN A 174 -34.47 30.61 53.45
N GLN A 175 -34.19 31.92 53.43
CA GLN A 175 -32.98 32.53 53.99
C GLN A 175 -33.14 34.07 53.94
N GLY A 176 -33.21 34.68 55.12
CA GLY A 176 -33.42 36.11 55.31
C GLY A 176 -32.26 36.94 54.73
N ASP A 177 -32.58 37.75 53.74
CA ASP A 177 -31.67 38.71 53.13
C ASP A 177 -31.20 39.73 54.17
N PRO A 178 -29.89 39.98 54.33
CA PRO A 178 -29.35 40.95 55.28
C PRO A 178 -29.95 42.36 55.13
N LEU A 179 -30.36 42.74 53.93
CA LEU A 179 -31.03 44.01 53.68
C LEU A 179 -32.44 44.03 54.28
N VAL A 180 -33.17 42.91 54.17
CA VAL A 180 -34.51 42.75 54.76
C VAL A 180 -34.41 42.76 56.27
N LYS A 181 -33.37 42.12 56.83
CA LYS A 181 -33.12 42.14 58.27
C LYS A 181 -32.80 43.55 58.78
N ALA A 182 -32.01 44.33 58.04
CA ALA A 182 -31.74 45.73 58.37
C ALA A 182 -33.00 46.61 58.29
N TYR A 183 -33.89 46.37 57.31
CA TYR A 183 -35.17 47.06 57.21
C TYR A 183 -36.20 46.60 58.27
N GLU A 184 -36.20 45.33 58.64
CA GLU A 184 -37.01 44.81 59.76
C GLU A 184 -36.52 45.39 61.09
N GLU A 185 -35.20 45.45 61.32
CA GLU A 185 -34.61 46.07 62.51
C GLU A 185 -34.86 47.59 62.54
N ASP A 186 -34.78 48.29 61.40
CA ASP A 186 -35.18 49.70 61.30
C ASP A 186 -36.67 49.90 61.58
N PHE A 187 -37.51 49.00 61.07
CA PHE A 187 -38.95 49.05 61.29
C PHE A 187 -39.31 48.77 62.76
N GLU A 188 -38.66 47.79 63.38
CA GLU A 188 -38.83 47.48 64.80
C GLU A 188 -38.35 48.66 65.67
N ARG A 189 -37.22 49.29 65.33
CA ARG A 189 -36.71 50.50 65.99
C ARG A 189 -37.67 51.68 65.87
N ILE A 190 -38.21 51.93 64.67
CA ILE A 190 -39.18 53.02 64.43
C ILE A 190 -40.48 52.74 65.19
N THR A 191 -40.94 51.49 65.19
CA THR A 191 -42.15 51.08 65.93
C THR A 191 -41.96 51.27 67.44
N ILE A 192 -40.83 50.85 68.00
CA ILE A 192 -40.48 51.07 69.42
C ILE A 192 -40.38 52.57 69.74
N GLN A 193 -39.76 53.37 68.86
CA GLN A 193 -39.67 54.82 69.01
C GLN A 193 -41.07 55.46 69.06
N ILE A 194 -41.98 55.04 68.19
CA ILE A 194 -43.36 55.53 68.15
C ILE A 194 -44.13 55.10 69.40
N GLU A 195 -43.99 53.85 69.85
CA GLU A 195 -44.61 53.34 71.07
C GLU A 195 -44.13 54.14 72.29
N ASN A 196 -42.83 54.46 72.35
CA ASN A 196 -42.23 55.28 73.40
C ASN A 196 -42.70 56.74 73.34
N ASP A 197 -42.72 57.36 72.16
CA ASP A 197 -43.22 58.73 71.98
C ASP A 197 -44.70 58.81 72.35
N ARG A 198 -45.51 57.83 71.93
CA ARG A 198 -46.92 57.73 72.31
C ARG A 198 -47.07 57.59 73.82
N THR A 199 -46.30 56.69 74.46
CA THR A 199 -46.31 56.51 75.92
C THR A 199 -45.90 57.79 76.64
N LEU A 200 -44.89 58.51 76.12
CA LEU A 200 -44.44 59.79 76.67
C LEU A 200 -45.52 60.88 76.56
N TYR A 201 -46.20 60.98 75.42
CA TYR A 201 -47.31 61.93 75.26
C TYR A 201 -48.54 61.54 76.08
N GLU A 202 -48.83 60.25 76.25
CA GLU A 202 -49.86 59.75 77.15
C GLU A 202 -49.54 60.11 78.61
N GLN A 203 -48.30 59.89 79.06
CA GLN A 203 -47.84 60.27 80.41
C GLN A 203 -47.86 61.80 80.62
N LYS A 204 -47.39 62.59 79.65
CA LYS A 204 -47.47 64.05 79.70
C LYS A 204 -48.92 64.54 79.71
N ASN A 205 -49.80 63.91 78.93
CA ASN A 205 -51.23 64.23 78.96
C ASN A 205 -51.85 63.88 80.31
N ASP A 206 -51.43 62.80 80.96
CA ASP A 206 -51.87 62.43 82.32
C ASP A 206 -51.35 63.40 83.39
N GLU A 207 -50.11 63.88 83.29
CA GLU A 207 -49.58 64.93 84.16
C GLU A 207 -50.31 66.26 83.96
N ILE A 208 -50.52 66.68 82.71
CA ILE A 208 -51.28 67.89 82.38
C ILE A 208 -52.71 67.77 82.92
N ARG A 209 -53.36 66.60 82.79
CA ARG A 209 -54.70 66.35 83.38
C ARG A 209 -54.70 66.46 84.90
N LYS A 210 -53.68 65.93 85.58
CA LYS A 210 -53.53 66.07 87.04
C LYS A 210 -53.29 67.52 87.44
N GLU A 211 -52.54 68.28 86.65
CA GLU A 211 -52.29 69.71 86.91
C GLU A 211 -53.55 70.56 86.68
N ILE A 212 -54.30 70.28 85.62
CA ILE A 212 -55.63 70.87 85.38
C ILE A 212 -56.55 70.60 86.57
N LEU A 213 -56.59 69.36 87.09
CA LEU A 213 -57.39 68.99 88.27
C LEU A 213 -56.96 69.78 89.52
N LYS A 214 -55.65 69.89 89.80
CA LYS A 214 -55.13 70.69 90.92
C LYS A 214 -55.47 72.17 90.81
N ILE A 215 -55.40 72.74 89.60
CA ILE A 215 -55.73 74.14 89.36
C ILE A 215 -57.25 74.36 89.48
N GLN A 216 -58.06 73.43 88.98
CA GLN A 216 -59.52 73.43 89.18
C GLN A 216 -59.89 73.34 90.67
N GLU A 217 -59.20 72.51 91.44
CA GLU A 217 -59.42 72.35 92.88
C GLU A 217 -59.03 73.62 93.67
N LYS A 218 -57.90 74.25 93.35
CA LYS A 218 -57.52 75.57 93.88
C LYS A 218 -58.54 76.66 93.54
N LEU A 219 -59.07 76.66 92.33
CA LEU A 219 -60.12 77.59 91.89
C LEU A 219 -61.46 77.41 92.64
N LEU A 220 -61.72 76.23 93.23
CA LEU A 220 -62.96 75.89 93.94
C LEU A 220 -62.89 76.03 95.47
N ASN A 221 -61.72 75.86 96.12
CA ASN A 221 -61.63 75.61 97.57
C ASN A 221 -60.90 76.67 98.43
N GLU A 222 -60.25 77.70 97.87
CA GLU A 222 -59.59 78.75 98.66
C GLU A 222 -60.45 80.04 98.71
N GLU A 223 -60.84 80.46 99.92
CA GLU A 223 -61.63 81.71 100.16
C GLU A 223 -60.83 83.01 99.94
N ASP A 224 -59.52 82.93 99.67
CA ASP A 224 -58.60 84.08 99.63
C ASP A 224 -57.86 84.26 98.29
N ILE A 225 -58.45 83.81 97.17
CA ILE A 225 -57.92 84.07 95.81
C ILE A 225 -58.52 85.36 95.24
N THR A 226 -57.67 86.31 94.83
CA THR A 226 -58.08 87.59 94.24
C THR A 226 -58.44 87.44 92.75
N GLU A 227 -59.44 88.18 92.22
CA GLU A 227 -59.90 88.03 90.82
C GLU A 227 -58.81 88.11 89.72
N PRO A 228 -57.72 88.91 89.84
CA PRO A 228 -56.59 88.84 88.91
C PRO A 228 -55.90 87.47 88.87
N GLN A 229 -55.71 86.83 90.03
CA GLN A 229 -55.09 85.50 90.14
C GLN A 229 -56.01 84.43 89.56
N ARG A 230 -57.33 84.57 89.71
CA ARG A 230 -58.34 83.68 89.12
C ARG A 230 -58.32 83.74 87.58
N LYS A 231 -58.12 84.93 87.00
CA LYS A 231 -57.97 85.13 85.55
C LYS A 231 -56.67 84.53 85.02
N GLU A 232 -55.58 84.64 85.77
CA GLU A 232 -54.29 84.04 85.44
C GLU A 232 -54.36 82.50 85.45
N LEU A 233 -54.96 81.90 86.49
CA LEU A 233 -55.18 80.46 86.58
C LEU A 233 -56.08 79.92 85.46
N ARG A 234 -57.14 80.63 85.08
CA ARG A 234 -57.97 80.27 83.92
C ARG A 234 -57.22 80.39 82.59
N GLY A 235 -56.36 81.39 82.44
CA GLY A 235 -55.46 81.52 81.29
C GLY A 235 -54.47 80.36 81.20
N TYR A 236 -53.92 79.94 82.33
CA TYR A 236 -53.04 78.78 82.44
C TYR A 236 -53.77 77.48 82.10
N LEU A 237 -55.01 77.30 82.58
CA LEU A 237 -55.85 76.14 82.28
C LEU A 237 -56.15 76.01 80.78
N SER A 238 -56.50 77.13 80.13
CA SER A 238 -56.73 77.16 78.68
C SER A 238 -55.46 76.86 77.88
N GLY A 239 -54.28 77.28 78.37
CA GLY A 239 -52.98 76.92 77.80
C GLY A 239 -52.69 75.42 77.90
N LEU A 240 -53.00 74.80 79.04
CA LEU A 240 -52.85 73.36 79.27
C LEU A 240 -53.80 72.53 78.39
N GLU A 241 -55.08 72.92 78.28
CA GLU A 241 -56.06 72.24 77.40
C GLU A 241 -55.66 72.32 75.92
N LYS A 242 -55.15 73.47 75.48
CA LYS A 242 -54.63 73.64 74.12
C LYS A 242 -53.43 72.73 73.85
N THR A 243 -52.54 72.60 74.83
CA THR A 243 -51.38 71.69 74.75
C THR A 243 -51.83 70.23 74.63
N LEU A 244 -52.90 69.84 75.32
CA LEU A 244 -53.46 68.49 75.26
C LEU A 244 -54.02 68.15 73.87
N ASP A 245 -54.70 69.10 73.23
CA ASP A 245 -55.22 68.94 71.86
C ASP A 245 -54.09 68.97 70.81
N GLU A 246 -53.06 69.78 71.02
CA GLU A 246 -51.84 69.77 70.18
C GLU A 246 -51.13 68.42 70.25
N ASN A 247 -51.02 67.81 71.44
CA ASN A 247 -50.47 66.46 71.62
C ASN A 247 -51.32 65.39 70.93
N ALA A 248 -52.65 65.43 71.04
CA ALA A 248 -53.53 64.48 70.37
C ALA A 248 -53.41 64.54 68.84
N ARG A 249 -53.29 65.76 68.28
CA ARG A 249 -53.04 65.94 66.84
C ARG A 249 -51.63 65.46 66.44
N ALA A 250 -50.64 65.62 67.30
CA ALA A 250 -49.28 65.14 67.05
C ALA A 250 -49.24 63.59 66.96
N ILE A 251 -49.92 62.89 67.89
CA ILE A 251 -50.05 61.43 67.88
C ILE A 251 -50.74 60.94 66.60
N LYS A 252 -51.83 61.59 66.18
CA LYS A 252 -52.53 61.19 64.95
C LYS A 252 -51.66 61.34 63.69
N ARG A 253 -50.86 62.42 63.62
CA ARG A 253 -49.93 62.64 62.50
C ARG A 253 -48.79 61.61 62.47
N THR A 254 -48.30 61.16 63.62
CA THR A 254 -47.26 60.11 63.67
C THR A 254 -47.83 58.76 63.26
N GLU A 255 -49.06 58.41 63.65
CA GLU A 255 -49.73 57.19 63.19
C GLU A 255 -49.94 57.16 61.66
N GLU A 256 -50.43 58.26 61.06
CA GLU A 256 -50.63 58.36 59.61
C GLU A 256 -49.30 58.19 58.83
N ARG A 257 -48.23 58.87 59.27
CA ARG A 257 -46.88 58.71 58.67
C ARG A 257 -46.37 57.28 58.74
N THR A 258 -46.66 56.58 59.84
CA THR A 258 -46.25 55.19 60.04
C THR A 258 -46.98 54.25 59.08
N ARG A 259 -48.28 54.45 58.91
CA ARG A 259 -49.09 53.65 57.98
C ARG A 259 -48.65 53.83 56.54
N GLU A 260 -48.28 55.04 56.13
CA GLU A 260 -47.68 55.31 54.82
C GLU A 260 -46.32 54.63 54.65
N ALA A 261 -45.45 54.67 55.67
CA ALA A 261 -44.16 54.00 55.64
C ALA A 261 -44.32 52.47 55.50
N LEU A 262 -45.26 51.88 56.24
CA LEU A 262 -45.55 50.45 56.22
C LEU A 262 -46.08 49.98 54.85
N THR A 263 -46.90 50.82 54.21
CA THR A 263 -47.41 50.55 52.86
C THR A 263 -46.28 50.59 51.81
N LYS A 264 -45.38 51.58 51.90
CA LYS A 264 -44.20 51.67 51.02
C LYS A 264 -43.27 50.46 51.17
N LEU A 265 -43.01 50.03 52.41
CA LEU A 265 -42.16 48.86 52.68
C LEU A 265 -42.76 47.58 52.08
N LYS A 266 -44.07 47.37 52.24
CA LYS A 266 -44.76 46.20 51.66
C LYS A 266 -44.64 46.15 50.14
N ASN A 267 -44.75 47.30 49.47
CA ASN A 267 -44.59 47.38 48.02
C ASN A 267 -43.14 47.08 47.58
N LEU A 268 -42.15 47.59 48.32
CA LEU A 268 -40.73 47.31 48.05
C LEU A 268 -40.37 45.83 48.23
N LEU A 269 -40.95 45.15 49.23
CA LEU A 269 -40.75 43.71 49.42
C LEU A 269 -41.31 42.89 48.24
N VAL A 270 -42.50 43.24 47.75
CA VAL A 270 -43.09 42.59 46.57
C VAL A 270 -42.25 42.83 45.31
N GLU A 271 -41.74 44.04 45.12
CA GLU A 271 -40.86 44.38 44.00
C GLU A 271 -39.55 43.58 44.08
N LYS A 272 -38.93 43.50 45.25
CA LYS A 272 -37.73 42.69 45.50
C LYS A 272 -37.94 41.22 45.15
N ASP A 273 -39.05 40.61 45.57
CA ASP A 273 -39.36 39.21 45.26
C ASP A 273 -39.61 38.98 43.77
N SER A 274 -40.11 39.99 43.05
CA SER A 274 -40.21 39.94 41.60
C SER A 274 -38.83 39.98 40.93
N ILE A 275 -37.92 40.82 41.42
CA ILE A 275 -36.54 40.93 40.93
C ILE A 275 -35.76 39.63 41.20
N ASN A 276 -35.87 39.08 42.42
CA ASN A 276 -35.22 37.82 42.79
C ASN A 276 -35.69 36.66 41.92
N ARG A 277 -36.99 36.58 41.60
CA ARG A 277 -37.52 35.55 40.68
C ARG A 277 -36.95 35.69 39.27
N VAL A 278 -36.86 36.91 38.75
CA VAL A 278 -36.25 37.18 37.44
C VAL A 278 -34.76 36.84 37.46
N ALA A 279 -34.02 37.23 38.50
CA ALA A 279 -32.60 36.95 38.68
C ALA A 279 -32.31 35.44 38.75
N LEU A 280 -33.11 34.68 39.51
CA LEU A 280 -33.01 33.22 39.57
C LEU A 280 -33.26 32.57 38.20
N GLY A 281 -34.24 33.07 37.44
CA GLY A 281 -34.49 32.64 36.07
C GLY A 281 -33.30 32.91 35.14
N HIS A 282 -32.63 34.07 35.27
CA HIS A 282 -31.41 34.37 34.52
C HIS A 282 -30.24 33.47 34.92
N ILE A 283 -30.04 33.21 36.21
CA ILE A 283 -28.97 32.32 36.69
C ILE A 283 -29.18 30.91 36.14
N GLN A 284 -30.41 30.37 36.22
CA GLN A 284 -30.73 29.06 35.66
C GLN A 284 -30.49 29.00 34.15
N ARG A 285 -30.90 30.05 33.40
CA ARG A 285 -30.61 30.14 31.96
C ARG A 285 -29.10 30.07 31.69
N ILE A 286 -28.30 30.87 32.39
CA ILE A 286 -26.84 30.88 32.24
C ILE A 286 -26.23 29.52 32.58
N GLU A 287 -26.68 28.85 33.64
CA GLU A 287 -26.19 27.51 34.00
C GLU A 287 -26.51 26.48 32.92
N THR A 288 -27.73 26.51 32.37
CA THR A 288 -28.12 25.58 31.29
C THR A 288 -27.36 25.85 29.98
N GLU A 289 -27.16 27.11 29.60
CA GLU A 289 -26.36 27.50 28.44
C GLU A 289 -24.89 27.09 28.61
N LYS A 290 -24.33 27.29 29.81
CA LYS A 290 -22.96 26.87 30.13
C LYS A 290 -22.82 25.35 30.04
N ALA A 291 -23.76 24.59 30.60
CA ALA A 291 -23.74 23.12 30.52
C ALA A 291 -23.82 22.62 29.07
N ALA A 292 -24.67 23.23 28.24
CA ALA A 292 -24.77 22.92 26.81
C ALA A 292 -23.47 23.28 26.06
N ALA A 293 -22.86 24.43 26.36
CA ALA A 293 -21.58 24.84 25.78
C ALA A 293 -20.44 23.88 26.17
N GLU A 294 -20.35 23.45 27.43
CA GLU A 294 -19.36 22.47 27.87
C GLU A 294 -19.56 21.10 27.19
N ALA A 295 -20.81 20.65 27.03
CA ALA A 295 -21.10 19.40 26.34
C ALA A 295 -20.71 19.44 24.86
N THR A 296 -21.01 20.55 24.17
CA THR A 296 -20.60 20.75 22.77
C THR A 296 -19.09 20.87 22.63
N PHE A 297 -18.41 21.54 23.56
CA PHE A 297 -16.95 21.63 23.59
C PHE A 297 -16.31 20.24 23.78
N LYS A 298 -16.79 19.44 24.75
CA LYS A 298 -16.29 18.06 24.97
C LYS A 298 -16.47 17.18 23.72
N LYS A 299 -17.62 17.27 23.04
CA LYS A 299 -17.85 16.55 21.77
C LYS A 299 -16.84 16.96 20.69
N LYS A 300 -16.63 18.27 20.49
CA LYS A 300 -15.63 18.77 19.53
C LYS A 300 -14.22 18.30 19.89
N LEU A 301 -13.84 18.35 21.17
CA LEU A 301 -12.53 17.92 21.65
C LEU A 301 -12.26 16.44 21.35
N LEU A 302 -13.23 15.56 21.59
CA LEU A 302 -13.12 14.13 21.27
C LEU A 302 -12.95 13.88 19.77
N VAL A 303 -13.68 14.60 18.92
CA VAL A 303 -13.52 14.49 17.46
C VAL A 303 -12.12 14.93 17.03
N PHE A 304 -11.63 16.06 17.54
CA PHE A 304 -10.27 16.53 17.24
C PHE A 304 -9.20 15.54 17.72
N ALA A 305 -9.33 14.99 18.93
CA ALA A 305 -8.42 13.98 19.45
C ALA A 305 -8.42 12.70 18.60
N GLY A 306 -9.60 12.26 18.14
CA GLY A 306 -9.71 11.12 17.22
C GLY A 306 -9.01 11.38 15.88
N LEU A 307 -9.19 12.58 15.31
CA LEU A 307 -8.53 12.97 14.06
C LEU A 307 -7.00 13.06 14.20
N THR A 308 -6.49 13.61 15.32
CA THR A 308 -5.03 13.70 15.53
C THR A 308 -4.41 12.32 15.73
N ILE A 309 -5.04 11.43 16.48
CA ILE A 309 -4.58 10.04 16.65
C ILE A 309 -4.57 9.32 15.30
N SER A 310 -5.65 9.45 14.52
CA SER A 310 -5.74 8.84 13.18
C SER A 310 -4.64 9.35 12.25
N LEU A 311 -4.38 10.67 12.25
CA LEU A 311 -3.32 11.29 11.47
C LEU A 311 -1.93 10.77 11.87
N LEU A 312 -1.65 10.68 13.17
CA LEU A 312 -0.38 10.14 13.68
C LEU A 312 -0.19 8.67 13.29
N LEU A 313 -1.27 7.89 13.30
CA LEU A 313 -1.25 6.48 12.90
C LEU A 313 -0.93 6.34 11.41
N VAL A 314 -1.55 7.16 10.56
CA VAL A 314 -1.26 7.21 9.12
C VAL A 314 0.21 7.61 8.87
N LEU A 315 0.70 8.65 9.55
CA LEU A 315 2.09 9.09 9.44
C LEU A 315 3.07 8.00 9.89
N GLY A 316 2.76 7.28 10.97
CA GLY A 316 3.56 6.15 11.45
C GLY A 316 3.63 5.02 10.45
N VAL A 317 2.52 4.68 9.80
CA VAL A 317 2.46 3.66 8.74
C VAL A 317 3.28 4.09 7.52
N VAL A 318 3.12 5.33 7.05
CA VAL A 318 3.89 5.87 5.92
C VAL A 318 5.39 5.86 6.24
N TYR A 319 5.77 6.30 7.45
CA TYR A 319 7.15 6.27 7.90
C TYR A 319 7.72 4.84 7.93
N PHE A 320 6.97 3.88 8.48
CA PHE A 320 7.37 2.47 8.53
C PHE A 320 7.63 1.90 7.14
N PHE A 321 6.73 2.13 6.18
CA PHE A 321 6.92 1.67 4.80
C PHE A 321 8.08 2.38 4.10
N ALA A 322 8.22 3.69 4.29
CA ALA A 322 9.35 4.45 3.74
C ALA A 322 10.69 3.94 4.30
N PHE A 323 10.76 3.65 5.60
CA PHE A 323 11.94 3.08 6.24
C PHE A 323 12.26 1.68 5.70
N LYS A 324 11.25 0.80 5.61
CA LYS A 324 11.40 -0.55 5.04
C LYS A 324 11.90 -0.49 3.60
N TYR A 325 11.34 0.40 2.78
CA TYR A 325 11.73 0.60 1.38
C TYR A 325 13.18 1.08 1.25
N ARG A 326 13.62 2.05 2.07
CA ARG A 326 15.01 2.53 2.09
C ARG A 326 15.99 1.39 2.40
N ARG A 327 15.69 0.60 3.44
CA ARG A 327 16.52 -0.54 3.84
C ARG A 327 16.58 -1.61 2.75
N GLN A 328 15.46 -1.92 2.10
CA GLN A 328 15.43 -2.85 0.97
C GLN A 328 16.25 -2.35 -0.23
N LYS A 329 16.18 -1.05 -0.54
CA LYS A 329 16.95 -0.44 -1.62
C LYS A 329 18.45 -0.50 -1.38
N GLU A 330 18.90 -0.25 -0.15
CA GLU A 330 20.32 -0.37 0.21
C GLU A 330 20.80 -1.83 0.16
N TRP A 331 20.02 -2.75 0.70
CA TRP A 331 20.31 -4.19 0.61
C TRP A 331 20.42 -4.65 -0.84
N LEU A 332 19.50 -4.23 -1.71
CA LEU A 332 19.52 -4.57 -3.13
C LEU A 332 20.76 -4.02 -3.85
N LYS A 333 21.22 -2.82 -3.50
CA LYS A 333 22.47 -2.25 -4.04
C LYS A 333 23.69 -3.08 -3.64
N GLU A 334 23.76 -3.48 -2.37
CA GLU A 334 24.87 -4.29 -1.86
C GLU A 334 24.88 -5.69 -2.50
N VAL A 335 23.73 -6.34 -2.61
CA VAL A 335 23.60 -7.63 -3.30
C VAL A 335 24.00 -7.51 -4.77
N ASN A 336 23.53 -6.48 -5.48
CA ASN A 336 23.92 -6.26 -6.88
C ASN A 336 25.42 -5.98 -7.04
N LYS A 337 26.05 -5.29 -6.09
CA LYS A 337 27.51 -5.07 -6.08
C LYS A 337 28.25 -6.40 -5.92
N ARG A 338 27.85 -7.23 -4.95
CA ARG A 338 28.42 -8.56 -4.73
C ARG A 338 28.23 -9.47 -5.93
N LEU A 339 27.05 -9.45 -6.53
CA LEU A 339 26.74 -10.24 -7.72
C LEU A 339 27.64 -9.84 -8.90
N LYS A 340 27.88 -8.54 -9.12
CA LYS A 340 28.79 -8.06 -10.16
C LYS A 340 30.24 -8.51 -9.93
N VAL A 341 30.72 -8.46 -8.70
CA VAL A 341 32.08 -8.94 -8.36
C VAL A 341 32.18 -10.44 -8.60
N ALA A 342 31.24 -11.22 -8.07
CA ALA A 342 31.22 -12.67 -8.26
C ALA A 342 31.13 -13.08 -9.75
N GLN A 343 30.34 -12.34 -10.54
CA GLN A 343 30.25 -12.56 -11.98
C GLN A 343 31.58 -12.26 -12.71
N SER A 344 32.25 -11.18 -12.33
CA SER A 344 33.58 -10.83 -12.86
C SER A 344 34.64 -11.88 -12.51
N ASP A 345 34.65 -12.33 -11.25
CA ASP A 345 35.57 -13.36 -10.77
C ASP A 345 35.34 -14.67 -11.52
N LEU A 346 34.08 -15.10 -11.63
CA LEU A 346 33.71 -16.31 -12.37
C LEU A 346 34.13 -16.23 -13.84
N THR A 347 33.89 -15.10 -14.49
CA THR A 347 34.29 -14.89 -15.89
C THR A 347 35.81 -14.98 -16.05
N THR A 348 36.56 -14.43 -15.10
CA THR A 348 38.04 -14.50 -15.08
C THR A 348 38.53 -15.93 -14.88
N SER A 349 37.97 -16.67 -13.91
CA SER A 349 38.31 -18.07 -13.68
C SER A 349 37.97 -18.96 -14.89
N LEU A 350 36.84 -18.72 -15.56
CA LEU A 350 36.49 -19.45 -16.78
C LEU A 350 37.50 -19.19 -17.91
N ARG A 351 37.96 -17.94 -18.05
CA ARG A 351 38.99 -17.58 -19.04
C ARG A 351 40.33 -18.24 -18.72
N GLU A 352 40.76 -18.23 -17.47
CA GLU A 352 41.98 -18.90 -17.03
C GLU A 352 41.91 -20.42 -17.24
N LEU A 353 40.75 -21.02 -16.95
CA LEU A 353 40.52 -22.45 -17.17
C LEU A 353 40.58 -22.79 -18.66
N GLY A 354 39.96 -21.97 -19.51
CA GLY A 354 40.03 -22.10 -20.97
C GLY A 354 41.46 -22.02 -21.49
N ASN A 355 42.24 -21.04 -21.02
CA ASN A 355 43.65 -20.88 -21.40
C ASN A 355 44.52 -22.07 -20.94
N LYS A 356 44.36 -22.53 -19.70
CA LYS A 356 45.08 -23.70 -19.17
C LYS A 356 44.74 -24.96 -19.96
N LYS A 357 43.47 -25.15 -20.29
CA LYS A 357 43.02 -26.28 -21.12
C LYS A 357 43.68 -26.24 -22.50
N ALA A 358 43.65 -25.09 -23.18
CA ALA A 358 44.29 -24.92 -24.48
C ALA A 358 45.81 -25.18 -24.41
N GLN A 359 46.48 -24.73 -23.34
CA GLN A 359 47.90 -24.98 -23.14
C GLN A 359 48.22 -26.47 -22.92
N ILE A 360 47.39 -27.19 -22.16
CA ILE A 360 47.54 -28.63 -21.96
C ILE A 360 47.33 -29.38 -23.28
N GLU A 361 46.31 -28.99 -24.06
CA GLU A 361 46.03 -29.59 -25.37
C GLU A 361 47.20 -29.36 -26.36
N ASP A 362 47.74 -28.14 -26.41
CA ASP A 362 48.93 -27.82 -27.22
C ASP A 362 50.16 -28.63 -26.79
N HIS A 363 50.47 -28.70 -25.49
CA HIS A 363 51.59 -29.51 -25.00
C HIS A 363 51.40 -31.00 -25.30
N ASN A 364 50.18 -31.53 -25.19
CA ASN A 364 49.89 -32.92 -25.55
C ASN A 364 50.12 -33.16 -27.04
N GLN A 365 49.66 -32.25 -27.90
CA GLN A 365 49.86 -32.36 -29.34
C GLN A 365 51.35 -32.28 -29.72
N GLN A 366 52.11 -31.39 -29.08
CA GLN A 366 53.56 -31.29 -29.26
C GLN A 366 54.28 -32.57 -28.82
N LEU A 367 53.88 -33.15 -27.69
CA LEU A 367 54.43 -34.41 -27.19
C LEU A 367 54.15 -35.56 -28.17
N GLU A 368 52.93 -35.65 -28.70
CA GLU A 368 52.55 -36.66 -29.69
C GLU A 368 53.36 -36.52 -30.99
N LEU A 369 53.56 -35.29 -31.48
CA LEU A 369 54.40 -35.02 -32.65
C LEU A 369 55.86 -35.36 -32.40
N PHE A 370 56.39 -35.06 -31.21
CA PHE A 370 57.75 -35.42 -30.81
C PHE A 370 57.92 -36.95 -30.82
N VAL A 371 57.01 -37.68 -30.18
CA VAL A 371 57.01 -39.15 -30.13
C VAL A 371 56.96 -39.74 -31.53
N TYR A 372 56.11 -39.20 -32.41
CA TYR A 372 56.00 -39.63 -33.80
C TYR A 372 57.32 -39.45 -34.56
N LYS A 373 57.91 -38.25 -34.52
CA LYS A 373 59.18 -37.94 -35.21
C LYS A 373 60.34 -38.78 -34.67
N ALA A 374 60.51 -38.84 -33.36
CA ALA A 374 61.56 -39.63 -32.72
C ALA A 374 61.46 -41.12 -33.11
N SER A 375 60.24 -41.66 -33.11
CA SER A 375 60.01 -43.04 -33.53
C SER A 375 60.36 -43.26 -35.02
N HIS A 376 59.96 -42.34 -35.90
CA HIS A 376 60.29 -42.43 -37.32
C HIS A 376 61.82 -42.46 -37.55
N ASP A 377 62.56 -41.59 -36.88
CA ASP A 377 64.00 -41.43 -37.12
C ASP A 377 64.84 -42.56 -36.50
N ILE A 378 64.36 -43.19 -35.41
CA ILE A 378 65.04 -44.34 -34.77
C ILE A 378 64.83 -45.64 -35.56
N LYS A 379 63.73 -45.77 -36.32
CA LYS A 379 63.39 -46.99 -37.07
C LYS A 379 64.44 -47.40 -38.10
N GLY A 380 65.07 -46.45 -38.78
CA GLY A 380 66.14 -46.70 -39.75
C GLY A 380 67.38 -47.35 -39.09
N PRO A 381 67.98 -46.68 -38.09
CA PRO A 381 69.11 -47.22 -37.33
C PRO A 381 68.86 -48.61 -36.73
N LEU A 382 67.66 -48.88 -36.20
CA LEU A 382 67.33 -50.22 -35.66
C LEU A 382 67.36 -51.31 -36.72
N ARG A 383 66.80 -51.03 -37.92
CA ARG A 383 66.83 -51.98 -39.04
C ARG A 383 68.26 -52.27 -39.48
N SER A 384 69.13 -51.26 -39.51
CA SER A 384 70.55 -51.44 -39.81
C SER A 384 71.25 -52.33 -38.77
N ILE A 385 71.00 -52.11 -37.47
CA ILE A 385 71.55 -52.95 -36.40
C ILE A 385 71.06 -54.40 -36.55
N MET A 386 69.76 -54.60 -36.81
CA MET A 386 69.21 -55.94 -37.04
C MET A 386 69.85 -56.64 -38.25
N GLY A 387 70.01 -55.93 -39.37
CA GLY A 387 70.63 -56.46 -40.58
C GLY A 387 72.09 -56.84 -40.37
N LEU A 388 72.89 -55.95 -39.76
CA LEU A 388 74.29 -56.24 -39.42
C LEU A 388 74.42 -57.41 -38.44
N THR A 389 73.51 -57.51 -37.47
CA THR A 389 73.47 -58.62 -36.51
C THR A 389 73.17 -59.94 -37.20
N GLN A 390 72.25 -59.96 -38.18
CA GLN A 390 71.95 -61.15 -38.97
C GLN A 390 73.11 -61.57 -39.87
N ILE A 391 73.81 -60.62 -40.50
CA ILE A 391 75.03 -60.89 -41.27
C ILE A 391 76.10 -61.49 -40.35
N GLY A 392 76.32 -60.91 -39.17
CA GLY A 392 77.26 -61.42 -38.17
C GLY A 392 76.93 -62.85 -37.73
N LEU A 393 75.64 -63.17 -37.53
CA LEU A 393 75.18 -64.53 -37.20
C LEU A 393 75.43 -65.55 -38.32
N ALA A 394 75.46 -65.12 -39.58
CA ALA A 394 75.71 -66.00 -40.72
C ALA A 394 77.22 -66.32 -40.89
N ASP A 395 78.10 -65.37 -40.54
CA ASP A 395 79.54 -65.47 -40.79
C ASP A 395 80.35 -66.02 -39.60
N VAL A 396 79.90 -65.78 -38.37
CA VAL A 396 80.63 -66.15 -37.15
C VAL A 396 80.42 -67.61 -36.78
N LYS A 397 81.51 -68.30 -36.42
CA LYS A 397 81.51 -69.69 -35.92
C LYS A 397 81.75 -69.81 -34.42
N ASP A 398 82.23 -68.76 -33.78
CA ASP A 398 82.43 -68.74 -32.32
C ASP A 398 81.09 -68.74 -31.59
N THR A 399 80.89 -69.72 -30.72
CA THR A 399 79.61 -69.93 -30.02
C THR A 399 79.25 -68.77 -29.10
N THR A 400 80.24 -68.17 -28.42
CA THR A 400 80.02 -67.03 -27.52
C THR A 400 79.57 -65.80 -28.30
N ALA A 401 80.22 -65.50 -29.43
CA ALA A 401 79.84 -64.40 -30.30
C ALA A 401 78.45 -64.61 -30.93
N ILE A 402 78.09 -65.84 -31.32
CA ILE A 402 76.73 -66.18 -31.78
C ILE A 402 75.70 -65.83 -30.70
N GLU A 403 75.94 -66.21 -29.44
CA GLU A 403 75.04 -65.88 -28.33
C GLU A 403 74.90 -64.35 -28.18
N TYR A 404 75.99 -63.59 -28.21
CA TYR A 404 75.92 -62.13 -28.14
C TYR A 404 75.11 -61.50 -29.28
N PHE A 405 75.32 -61.94 -30.53
CA PHE A 405 74.52 -61.46 -31.64
C PHE A 405 73.04 -61.84 -31.51
N GLN A 406 72.72 -63.03 -31.00
CA GLN A 406 71.33 -63.39 -30.71
C GLN A 406 70.72 -62.48 -29.63
N HIS A 407 71.47 -62.13 -28.60
CA HIS A 407 71.03 -61.20 -27.56
C HIS A 407 70.81 -59.78 -28.11
N ILE A 408 71.72 -59.28 -28.94
CA ILE A 408 71.57 -57.99 -29.63
C ILE A 408 70.33 -58.02 -30.52
N TYR A 409 70.18 -59.04 -31.37
CA TYR A 409 69.04 -59.18 -32.27
C TYR A 409 67.70 -59.17 -31.52
N LYS A 410 67.59 -59.97 -30.45
CA LYS A 410 66.40 -60.03 -29.59
C LYS A 410 66.10 -58.67 -28.96
N SER A 411 67.12 -57.97 -28.47
CA SER A 411 66.97 -56.65 -27.84
C SER A 411 66.55 -55.57 -28.84
N THR A 412 67.18 -55.52 -30.01
CA THR A 412 66.85 -54.57 -31.08
C THR A 412 65.44 -54.84 -31.63
N ARG A 413 65.06 -56.11 -31.81
CA ARG A 413 63.69 -56.49 -32.22
C ARG A 413 62.65 -56.09 -31.18
N ARG A 414 62.95 -56.25 -29.88
CA ARG A 414 62.06 -55.80 -28.80
C ARG A 414 61.86 -54.28 -28.83
N LEU A 415 62.93 -53.53 -29.11
CA LEU A 415 62.88 -52.07 -29.23
C LEU A 415 62.08 -51.62 -30.47
N ASP A 416 62.26 -52.29 -31.62
CA ASP A 416 61.46 -52.04 -32.83
C ASP A 416 59.96 -52.26 -32.57
N ASN A 417 59.60 -53.36 -31.89
CA ASN A 417 58.20 -53.62 -31.50
C ASN A 417 57.63 -52.52 -30.59
N LEU A 418 58.39 -52.07 -29.59
CA LEU A 418 57.98 -51.00 -28.68
C LEU A 418 57.74 -49.69 -29.43
N LEU A 419 58.61 -49.37 -30.38
CA LEU A 419 58.51 -48.19 -31.22
C LEU A 419 57.29 -48.26 -32.16
N MET A 420 57.00 -49.42 -32.74
CA MET A 420 55.80 -49.63 -33.56
C MET A 420 54.52 -49.48 -32.75
N ASP A 421 54.47 -50.01 -31.52
CA ASP A 421 53.31 -49.88 -30.66
C ASP A 421 53.10 -48.43 -30.21
N LEU A 422 54.19 -47.70 -29.93
CA LEU A 422 54.13 -46.28 -29.62
C LEU A 422 53.62 -45.45 -30.81
N LEU A 423 54.05 -45.78 -32.03
CA LEU A 423 53.51 -45.18 -33.26
C LEU A 423 52.03 -45.52 -33.50
N LYS A 424 51.61 -46.75 -33.19
CA LYS A 424 50.19 -47.12 -33.26
C LYS A 424 49.37 -46.31 -32.27
N LEU A 425 49.86 -46.13 -31.04
CA LEU A 425 49.20 -45.30 -30.03
C LEU A 425 48.96 -43.87 -30.53
N THR A 426 49.99 -43.21 -31.07
CA THR A 426 49.86 -41.83 -31.58
C THR A 426 48.91 -41.77 -32.78
N LYS A 427 48.99 -42.73 -33.70
CA LYS A 427 48.07 -42.81 -34.85
C LYS A 427 46.62 -43.03 -34.43
N VAL A 428 46.35 -43.94 -33.49
CA VAL A 428 45.00 -44.19 -32.98
C VAL A 428 44.44 -42.92 -32.35
N LYS A 429 45.23 -42.12 -31.63
CA LYS A 429 44.75 -40.84 -31.09
C LYS A 429 44.40 -39.82 -32.18
N GLN A 430 45.19 -39.73 -33.24
CA GLN A 430 45.04 -38.73 -34.30
C GLN A 430 44.07 -39.11 -35.42
N ALA A 431 43.80 -40.39 -35.64
CA ALA A 431 42.97 -40.86 -36.75
C ALA A 431 41.54 -40.29 -36.70
N GLU A 432 41.00 -39.81 -37.80
CA GLU A 432 39.54 -39.65 -37.90
C GLU A 432 38.92 -41.04 -38.12
N VAL A 433 37.72 -41.27 -37.58
CA VAL A 433 37.04 -42.57 -37.70
C VAL A 433 36.32 -42.60 -39.05
N GLU A 434 36.73 -43.49 -39.95
CA GLU A 434 36.15 -43.64 -41.28
C GLU A 434 35.15 -44.81 -41.28
N ASN A 435 33.87 -44.50 -41.10
CA ASN A 435 32.82 -45.51 -41.02
C ASN A 435 32.44 -46.06 -42.40
N GLN A 436 32.52 -47.39 -42.55
CA GLN A 436 32.01 -48.12 -43.72
C GLN A 436 31.35 -49.43 -43.30
N GLU A 437 30.52 -50.00 -44.18
CA GLU A 437 29.92 -51.32 -43.96
C GLU A 437 31.01 -52.40 -44.05
N LEU A 438 31.04 -53.31 -43.08
CA LEU A 438 32.11 -54.29 -42.93
C LEU A 438 31.62 -55.72 -43.19
N ASP A 439 32.36 -56.46 -44.02
CA ASP A 439 32.24 -57.92 -44.10
C ASP A 439 33.04 -58.56 -42.95
N LEU A 440 32.36 -58.76 -41.81
CA LEU A 440 32.97 -59.37 -40.62
C LEU A 440 33.43 -60.81 -40.86
N THR A 441 32.79 -61.54 -41.78
CA THR A 441 33.17 -62.92 -42.08
C THR A 441 34.52 -62.95 -42.78
N ALA A 442 34.67 -62.17 -43.85
CA ALA A 442 35.94 -62.06 -44.56
C ALA A 442 37.05 -61.53 -43.65
N MET A 443 36.77 -60.48 -42.87
CA MET A 443 37.72 -59.88 -41.93
C MET A 443 38.22 -60.89 -40.89
N MET A 444 37.31 -61.63 -40.23
CA MET A 444 37.72 -62.61 -39.20
C MET A 444 38.47 -63.79 -39.79
N GLN A 445 38.11 -64.25 -41.00
CA GLN A 445 38.83 -65.30 -41.71
C GLN A 445 40.26 -64.87 -42.04
N GLU A 446 40.43 -63.64 -42.57
CA GLU A 446 41.74 -63.07 -42.84
C GLU A 446 42.59 -62.97 -41.56
N ILE A 447 42.01 -62.46 -40.47
CA ILE A 447 42.71 -62.35 -39.18
C ILE A 447 43.17 -63.72 -38.70
N ILE A 448 42.29 -64.73 -38.68
CA ILE A 448 42.64 -66.08 -38.22
C ILE A 448 43.73 -66.67 -39.12
N GLN A 449 43.62 -66.52 -40.44
CA GLN A 449 44.60 -67.05 -41.38
C GLN A 449 45.97 -66.37 -41.26
N SER A 450 46.01 -65.09 -40.90
CA SER A 450 47.27 -64.35 -40.68
C SER A 450 48.15 -64.95 -39.57
N PHE A 451 47.57 -65.76 -38.69
CA PHE A 451 48.26 -66.40 -37.57
C PHE A 451 48.67 -67.85 -37.81
N SER A 452 48.50 -68.38 -39.03
CA SER A 452 48.80 -69.79 -39.36
C SER A 452 50.23 -70.22 -39.00
N ASN A 453 51.18 -69.28 -39.02
CA ASN A 453 52.60 -69.54 -38.77
C ASN A 453 53.04 -69.19 -37.34
N ILE A 454 52.12 -68.81 -36.45
CA ILE A 454 52.44 -68.51 -35.05
C ILE A 454 52.53 -69.78 -34.22
N ARG A 455 53.43 -69.77 -33.24
CA ARG A 455 53.57 -70.84 -32.24
C ARG A 455 52.21 -71.15 -31.60
N HIS A 456 51.89 -72.44 -31.49
CA HIS A 456 50.64 -72.97 -30.93
C HIS A 456 49.38 -72.87 -31.81
N PHE A 457 49.45 -72.26 -33.00
CA PHE A 457 48.30 -72.20 -33.91
C PHE A 457 47.75 -73.59 -34.27
N GLU A 458 48.63 -74.54 -34.60
CA GLU A 458 48.22 -75.91 -34.95
C GLU A 458 47.66 -76.71 -33.76
N LEU A 459 47.88 -76.25 -32.52
CA LEU A 459 47.42 -76.93 -31.31
C LEU A 459 46.02 -76.49 -30.91
N ILE A 460 45.61 -75.27 -31.25
CA ILE A 460 44.39 -74.63 -30.77
C ILE A 460 43.23 -74.83 -31.74
N LYS A 461 42.07 -75.24 -31.23
CA LYS A 461 40.84 -75.26 -32.00
C LYS A 461 40.20 -73.87 -32.01
N ILE A 462 40.07 -73.26 -33.20
CA ILE A 462 39.43 -71.95 -33.35
C ILE A 462 38.01 -72.13 -33.88
N ASP A 463 37.01 -71.81 -33.06
CA ASP A 463 35.59 -71.90 -33.41
C ASP A 463 35.03 -70.47 -33.64
N LEU A 464 34.78 -70.11 -34.91
CA LEU A 464 34.19 -68.83 -35.30
C LEU A 464 32.68 -68.97 -35.53
N ASN A 465 31.89 -68.16 -34.85
CA ASN A 465 30.44 -68.12 -34.96
C ASN A 465 29.96 -66.68 -35.15
N ILE A 466 29.38 -66.38 -36.31
CA ILE A 466 28.88 -65.06 -36.66
C ILE A 466 27.38 -65.17 -36.93
N GLN A 467 26.59 -64.35 -36.25
CA GLN A 467 25.15 -64.28 -36.46
C GLN A 467 24.82 -63.90 -37.92
N GLU A 468 23.92 -64.66 -38.56
CA GLU A 468 23.46 -64.38 -39.92
C GLU A 468 22.76 -63.01 -40.02
N GLY A 469 23.00 -62.31 -41.14
CA GLY A 469 22.37 -61.02 -41.44
C GLY A 469 22.87 -59.84 -40.60
N LEU A 470 23.97 -60.01 -39.87
CA LEU A 470 24.57 -58.95 -39.06
C LEU A 470 25.21 -57.87 -39.95
N GLN A 471 24.84 -56.61 -39.71
CA GLN A 471 25.43 -55.44 -40.36
C GLN A 471 26.13 -54.57 -39.32
N LEU A 472 27.40 -54.25 -39.56
CA LEU A 472 28.17 -53.32 -38.73
C LEU A 472 28.79 -52.24 -39.60
N VAL A 473 28.59 -50.98 -39.19
CA VAL A 473 29.24 -49.82 -39.77
C VAL A 473 30.31 -49.36 -38.78
N SER A 474 31.58 -49.40 -39.19
CA SER A 474 32.71 -48.99 -38.34
C SER A 474 33.94 -48.72 -39.20
N ASP A 475 35.02 -48.30 -38.57
CA ASP A 475 36.34 -48.17 -39.20
C ASP A 475 37.01 -49.54 -39.31
N GLU A 476 37.19 -50.00 -40.55
CA GLU A 476 37.77 -51.30 -40.87
C GLU A 476 39.15 -51.50 -40.25
N LYS A 477 40.03 -50.50 -40.35
CA LYS A 477 41.44 -50.62 -39.91
C LYS A 477 41.53 -50.68 -38.39
N LEU A 478 40.77 -49.82 -37.71
CA LEU A 478 40.74 -49.78 -36.24
C LEU A 478 40.10 -51.05 -35.69
N LEU A 479 38.97 -51.49 -36.26
CA LEU A 479 38.30 -52.72 -35.82
C LEU A 479 39.17 -53.95 -36.10
N TYR A 480 39.75 -54.07 -37.30
CA TYR A 480 40.69 -55.14 -37.64
C TYR A 480 41.81 -55.25 -36.60
N SER A 481 42.45 -54.12 -36.25
CA SER A 481 43.52 -54.10 -35.25
C SER A 481 43.07 -54.59 -33.87
N VAL A 482 41.83 -54.29 -33.46
CA VAL A 482 41.26 -54.75 -32.18
C VAL A 482 41.02 -56.26 -32.21
N LEU A 483 40.33 -56.75 -33.24
CA LEU A 483 39.99 -58.16 -33.41
C LEU A 483 41.24 -59.03 -33.58
N GLN A 484 42.24 -58.53 -34.31
CA GLN A 484 43.54 -59.15 -34.45
C GLN A 484 44.23 -59.32 -33.09
N ASN A 485 44.21 -58.31 -32.23
CA ASN A 485 44.89 -58.36 -30.92
C ASN A 485 44.26 -59.41 -30.00
N PHE A 486 42.94 -59.49 -29.93
CA PHE A 486 42.26 -60.50 -29.10
C PHE A 486 42.45 -61.92 -29.65
N THR A 487 42.44 -62.07 -30.97
CA THR A 487 42.73 -63.36 -31.61
C THR A 487 44.16 -63.80 -31.33
N GLU A 488 45.15 -62.91 -31.48
CA GLU A 488 46.55 -63.17 -31.15
C GLU A 488 46.71 -63.58 -29.68
N ASN A 489 46.09 -62.86 -28.76
CA ASN A 489 46.17 -63.15 -27.34
C ASN A 489 45.57 -64.53 -27.00
N GLY A 490 44.46 -64.91 -27.63
CA GLY A 490 43.85 -66.22 -27.46
C GLY A 490 44.75 -67.38 -27.90
N ILE A 491 45.52 -67.19 -28.97
CA ILE A 491 46.47 -68.19 -29.49
C ILE A 491 47.75 -68.22 -28.62
N LYS A 492 48.33 -67.04 -28.35
CA LYS A 492 49.62 -66.88 -27.69
C LYS A 492 49.62 -67.33 -26.23
N TYR A 493 48.54 -67.04 -25.50
CA TYR A 493 48.39 -67.38 -24.07
C TYR A 493 47.60 -68.68 -23.86
N CYS A 494 47.50 -69.52 -24.91
CA CYS A 494 46.98 -70.87 -24.76
C CYS A 494 47.84 -71.66 -23.75
N ASP A 495 47.21 -72.62 -23.08
CA ASP A 495 47.92 -73.56 -22.21
C ASP A 495 48.31 -74.79 -23.03
N PRO A 496 49.59 -74.97 -23.41
CA PRO A 496 50.01 -76.08 -24.25
C PRO A 496 49.91 -77.45 -23.55
N TYR A 497 49.67 -77.47 -22.23
CA TYR A 497 49.50 -78.70 -21.46
C TYR A 497 48.05 -79.17 -21.41
N LYS A 498 47.09 -78.39 -21.92
CA LYS A 498 45.70 -78.83 -22.05
C LYS A 498 45.52 -79.74 -23.25
N SER A 499 44.69 -80.78 -23.09
CA SER A 499 44.41 -81.75 -24.16
C SER A 499 43.64 -81.17 -25.34
N GLN A 500 42.83 -80.13 -25.11
CA GLN A 500 42.03 -79.44 -26.13
C GLN A 500 42.04 -77.93 -25.87
N PRO A 501 43.11 -77.20 -26.23
CA PRO A 501 43.09 -75.75 -26.16
C PRO A 501 42.14 -75.21 -27.25
N PHE A 502 41.34 -74.21 -26.91
CA PHE A 502 40.40 -73.60 -27.84
C PHE A 502 40.38 -72.07 -27.73
N LEU A 503 39.98 -71.44 -28.83
CA LEU A 503 39.56 -70.06 -28.91
C LEU A 503 38.20 -70.01 -29.61
N LYS A 504 37.16 -69.61 -28.88
CA LYS A 504 35.82 -69.42 -29.42
C LYS A 504 35.58 -67.93 -29.64
N ILE A 505 35.14 -67.58 -30.85
CA ILE A 505 34.82 -66.21 -31.24
C ILE A 505 33.34 -66.17 -31.63
N ASP A 506 32.52 -65.53 -30.81
CA ASP A 506 31.09 -65.34 -31.06
C ASP A 506 30.81 -63.87 -31.39
N ILE A 507 30.20 -63.60 -32.54
CA ILE A 507 29.78 -62.26 -32.98
C ILE A 507 28.27 -62.23 -33.11
N THR A 508 27.60 -61.41 -32.29
CA THR A 508 26.13 -61.33 -32.21
C THR A 508 25.69 -59.88 -32.20
N GLN A 509 24.46 -59.62 -32.64
CA GLN A 509 23.89 -58.28 -32.69
C GLN A 509 22.52 -58.27 -32.01
N ASN A 510 22.31 -57.32 -31.10
CA ASN A 510 21.05 -57.12 -30.37
C ASN A 510 20.69 -55.62 -30.32
N GLU A 511 19.68 -55.26 -29.51
CA GLU A 511 19.25 -53.85 -29.34
C GLU A 511 20.33 -52.93 -28.75
N GLU A 512 21.28 -53.46 -27.97
CA GLU A 512 22.38 -52.70 -27.37
C GLU A 512 23.56 -52.49 -28.33
N GLY A 513 23.56 -53.16 -29.47
CA GLY A 513 24.59 -53.05 -30.52
C GLY A 513 25.19 -54.41 -30.92
N THR A 514 26.40 -54.38 -31.47
CA THR A 514 27.14 -55.56 -31.92
C THR A 514 28.16 -55.99 -30.87
N SER A 515 28.10 -57.24 -30.43
CA SER A 515 29.01 -57.81 -29.45
C SER A 515 29.96 -58.84 -30.06
N PHE A 516 31.25 -58.69 -29.77
CA PHE A 516 32.30 -59.65 -30.10
C PHE A 516 32.81 -60.29 -28.82
N THR A 517 32.67 -61.60 -28.70
CA THR A 517 33.10 -62.37 -27.53
C THR A 517 34.24 -63.30 -27.92
N PHE A 518 35.41 -63.08 -27.32
CA PHE A 518 36.59 -63.94 -27.44
C PHE A 518 36.72 -64.76 -26.15
N ARG A 519 36.55 -66.08 -26.23
CA ARG A 519 36.66 -66.99 -25.10
C ARG A 519 37.75 -68.02 -25.35
N ASP A 520 38.76 -68.03 -24.51
CA ASP A 520 39.81 -69.04 -24.51
C ASP A 520 39.73 -69.92 -23.26
N ASN A 521 40.40 -71.07 -23.30
CA ASN A 521 40.70 -71.88 -22.12
C ASN A 521 42.20 -71.87 -21.78
N GLY A 522 42.89 -70.77 -21.99
CA GLY A 522 44.32 -70.64 -21.78
C GLY A 522 44.75 -70.54 -20.31
N LEU A 523 45.89 -69.89 -20.07
CA LEU A 523 46.51 -69.75 -18.75
C LEU A 523 45.66 -68.95 -17.75
N GLY A 524 44.75 -68.10 -18.26
CA GLY A 524 43.95 -67.18 -17.46
C GLY A 524 44.76 -66.06 -16.79
N ILE A 525 44.05 -65.13 -16.17
CA ILE A 525 44.59 -63.90 -15.56
C ILE A 525 44.19 -63.88 -14.08
N PRO A 526 45.13 -63.64 -13.13
CA PRO A 526 44.79 -63.50 -11.72
C PRO A 526 43.82 -62.33 -11.48
N ALA A 527 42.85 -62.52 -10.58
CA ALA A 527 41.80 -61.52 -10.32
C ALA A 527 42.35 -60.16 -9.86
N GLU A 528 43.43 -60.17 -9.08
CA GLU A 528 44.13 -58.97 -8.61
C GLU A 528 44.84 -58.18 -9.73
N GLN A 529 45.11 -58.84 -10.87
CA GLN A 529 45.80 -58.24 -12.01
C GLN A 529 44.82 -57.75 -13.10
N LEU A 530 43.59 -58.26 -13.12
CA LEU A 530 42.55 -57.88 -14.10
C LEU A 530 42.35 -56.36 -14.25
N PRO A 531 42.37 -55.54 -13.19
CA PRO A 531 42.23 -54.08 -13.35
C PRO A 531 43.41 -53.44 -14.07
N LYS A 532 44.60 -54.05 -14.02
CA LYS A 532 45.88 -53.49 -14.47
C LYS A 532 46.27 -53.93 -15.89
N ILE A 533 45.63 -54.96 -16.45
CA ILE A 533 46.00 -55.50 -17.78
C ILE A 533 45.85 -54.48 -18.93
N PHE A 534 45.15 -53.38 -18.70
CA PHE A 534 44.97 -52.29 -19.65
C PHE A 534 45.89 -51.07 -19.38
N ASP A 535 46.72 -51.13 -18.34
CA ASP A 535 47.69 -50.09 -18.04
C ASP A 535 48.87 -50.16 -19.01
N MET A 536 49.44 -49.00 -19.35
CA MET A 536 50.61 -48.96 -20.24
C MET A 536 51.80 -49.70 -19.62
N PHE A 537 52.48 -50.49 -20.45
CA PHE A 537 53.66 -51.29 -20.09
C PHE A 537 53.40 -52.41 -19.07
N TYR A 538 52.14 -52.66 -18.69
CA TYR A 538 51.80 -53.72 -17.77
C TYR A 538 51.84 -55.09 -18.46
N LYS A 539 52.39 -56.08 -17.75
CA LYS A 539 52.46 -57.48 -18.17
C LYS A 539 52.22 -58.38 -16.97
N VAL A 540 51.37 -59.39 -17.15
CA VAL A 540 51.10 -60.42 -16.14
C VAL A 540 52.36 -61.24 -15.85
N ASP A 541 53.11 -61.58 -16.90
CA ASP A 541 54.42 -62.21 -16.82
C ASP A 541 55.48 -61.29 -17.46
N PRO A 542 56.44 -60.76 -16.68
CA PRO A 542 57.53 -59.93 -17.19
C PRO A 542 58.37 -60.62 -18.26
N SER A 543 58.50 -61.96 -18.19
CA SER A 543 59.29 -62.79 -19.10
C SER A 543 58.61 -63.11 -20.43
N SER A 544 57.28 -62.88 -20.53
CA SER A 544 56.53 -63.09 -21.77
C SER A 544 57.03 -62.18 -22.91
N ASP A 545 56.88 -62.59 -24.17
CA ASP A 545 57.18 -61.67 -25.28
C ASP A 545 56.10 -60.59 -25.40
N GLY A 546 56.49 -59.32 -25.58
CA GLY A 546 55.56 -58.21 -25.74
C GLY A 546 55.95 -56.95 -24.98
N THR A 547 55.44 -55.82 -25.44
CA THR A 547 55.75 -54.46 -24.98
C THR A 547 54.90 -54.02 -23.78
N GLY A 548 53.77 -54.68 -23.54
CA GLY A 548 52.76 -54.26 -22.56
C GLY A 548 51.89 -53.09 -23.03
N LEU A 549 51.94 -52.72 -24.32
CA LEU A 549 51.11 -51.65 -24.90
C LEU A 549 49.88 -52.17 -25.65
N GLY A 550 49.86 -53.45 -26.06
CA GLY A 550 48.80 -54.02 -26.90
C GLY A 550 47.38 -53.82 -26.36
N LEU A 551 47.09 -54.32 -25.15
CA LEU A 551 45.76 -54.18 -24.54
C LEU A 551 45.40 -52.72 -24.21
N HIS A 552 46.39 -51.86 -23.95
CA HIS A 552 46.15 -50.44 -23.75
C HIS A 552 45.71 -49.75 -25.07
N ILE A 553 46.41 -50.01 -26.17
CA ILE A 553 46.06 -49.50 -27.50
C ILE A 553 44.68 -50.01 -27.92
N VAL A 554 44.39 -51.29 -27.66
CA VAL A 554 43.09 -51.89 -27.92
C VAL A 554 41.97 -51.19 -27.15
N LYS A 555 42.15 -50.98 -25.84
CA LYS A 555 41.18 -50.24 -25.02
C LYS A 555 40.92 -48.85 -25.58
N LEU A 556 41.97 -48.10 -25.89
CA LEU A 556 41.86 -46.77 -26.51
C LEU A 556 41.12 -46.81 -27.85
N THR A 557 41.40 -47.83 -28.67
CA THR A 557 40.76 -48.00 -29.99
C THR A 557 39.27 -48.32 -29.84
N ILE A 558 38.90 -49.18 -28.89
CA ILE A 558 37.50 -49.50 -28.59
C ILE A 558 36.75 -48.26 -28.11
N GLU A 559 37.33 -47.49 -27.19
CA GLU A 559 36.76 -46.24 -26.69
C GLU A 559 36.58 -45.22 -27.83
N LYS A 560 37.55 -45.15 -28.75
CA LYS A 560 37.49 -44.28 -29.93
C LYS A 560 36.38 -44.67 -30.92
N LEU A 561 36.10 -45.97 -31.05
CA LEU A 561 34.97 -46.49 -31.81
C LEU A 561 33.64 -46.44 -31.02
N GLY A 562 33.60 -45.80 -29.84
CA GLY A 562 32.40 -45.70 -29.00
C GLY A 562 32.00 -47.01 -28.31
N GLY A 563 32.86 -48.02 -28.34
CA GLY A 563 32.59 -49.33 -27.78
C GLY A 563 32.90 -49.46 -26.29
N LYS A 564 32.57 -50.62 -25.73
CA LYS A 564 32.83 -51.02 -24.34
C LYS A 564 33.57 -52.35 -24.32
N LEU A 565 34.45 -52.52 -23.33
CA LEU A 565 35.19 -53.75 -23.10
C LEU A 565 34.91 -54.30 -21.71
N ARG A 566 34.62 -55.59 -21.62
CA ARG A 566 34.50 -56.35 -20.36
C ARG A 566 35.41 -57.56 -20.44
N VAL A 567 36.03 -57.90 -19.31
CA VAL A 567 36.88 -59.09 -19.18
C VAL A 567 36.44 -59.92 -17.98
N ARG A 568 36.45 -61.24 -18.16
CA ARG A 568 36.35 -62.22 -17.08
C ARG A 568 37.45 -63.24 -17.28
N SER A 569 38.18 -63.59 -16.24
CA SER A 569 39.25 -64.57 -16.35
C SER A 569 39.45 -65.28 -15.03
N ARG A 570 39.90 -66.54 -15.11
CA ARG A 570 40.31 -67.33 -13.95
C ARG A 570 41.53 -68.15 -14.31
N VAL A 571 42.52 -68.14 -13.42
CA VAL A 571 43.81 -68.82 -13.59
C VAL A 571 43.57 -70.29 -13.91
N ARG A 572 44.20 -70.79 -14.98
CA ARG A 572 44.08 -72.12 -15.57
C ARG A 572 42.70 -72.51 -16.10
N GLU A 573 41.71 -71.63 -16.05
CA GLU A 573 40.39 -71.87 -16.67
C GLU A 573 40.26 -71.14 -18.01
N GLY A 574 40.93 -70.00 -18.17
CA GLY A 574 40.98 -69.20 -19.39
C GLY A 574 40.40 -67.80 -19.20
N SER A 575 40.23 -67.08 -20.30
CA SER A 575 39.70 -65.72 -20.31
C SER A 575 38.51 -65.56 -21.27
N THR A 576 37.68 -64.56 -20.99
CA THR A 576 36.58 -64.13 -21.86
C THR A 576 36.62 -62.61 -21.95
N PHE A 577 36.90 -62.11 -23.15
CA PHE A 577 36.82 -60.70 -23.50
C PHE A 577 35.53 -60.45 -24.29
N ILE A 578 34.75 -59.47 -23.85
CA ILE A 578 33.47 -59.10 -24.45
C ILE A 578 33.56 -57.64 -24.84
N LEU A 579 33.50 -57.41 -26.15
CA LEU A 579 33.47 -56.10 -26.77
C LEU A 579 32.02 -55.81 -27.17
N THR A 580 31.57 -54.57 -26.99
CA THR A 580 30.25 -54.13 -27.44
C THR A 580 30.39 -52.80 -28.14
N PHE A 581 30.01 -52.73 -29.41
CA PHE A 581 29.98 -51.51 -30.19
C PHE A 581 28.52 -51.09 -30.42
N PRO A 582 28.20 -49.78 -30.37
CA PRO A 582 26.86 -49.31 -30.71
C PRO A 582 26.52 -49.67 -32.16
N ARG A 583 25.21 -49.72 -32.45
CA ARG A 583 24.70 -50.11 -33.77
C ARG A 583 25.06 -49.10 -34.85
#